data_AF-A0A2S4VPJ6-F1
#
_entry.id   AF-A0A2S4VPJ6-F1
#
_cell.length_a   1.000
_cell.length_b   1.000
_cell.length_c   1.000
_cell.angle_alpha   90.00
_cell.angle_beta   90.00
_cell.angle_gamma   90.00
#
_symmetry.space_group_name_H-M   'P 1'
#
loop_
_entity.id
_entity.type
_entity.pdbx_description
1 polymer ?
#
loop_
_entity_poly.entity_id
_entity_poly.type
_entity_poly.pdbx_seq_one_letter_code
_entity_poly.pdbx_strand_id
1 'polypeptide(L)'
;MIDLISQMDPANQRAAMVYATVSNRHNTGEQAQSDGPADPVYVGGKVVLGETFRNGLKNFVRKMLVECNLEAYSLSNDPESKIVIKHSLLRSTHQYIDHLSDQAKRAQLPKGFVDKKDEQVIKAVDRQIAETIKTEKGILRSCVRSLIIHTSRTVR
;
A
#
# COMPACT_ATOMS: atom_id res chain seq x y z
N MET A 1 11.45 -15.10 31.83
CA MET A 1 11.57 -13.86 31.03
C MET A 1 11.93 -12.65 31.91
N ILE A 2 12.75 -12.83 32.96
CA ILE A 2 13.13 -11.76 33.92
C ILE A 2 14.66 -11.50 33.87
N ASP A 3 15.46 -12.43 33.34
CA ASP A 3 16.93 -12.36 33.42
C ASP A 3 17.64 -11.48 32.37
N LEU A 4 16.92 -10.83 31.45
CA LEU A 4 17.56 -10.02 30.41
C LEU A 4 17.63 -8.51 30.75
N ILE A 5 16.83 -8.03 31.71
CA ILE A 5 16.73 -6.59 32.00
C ILE A 5 17.86 -6.13 32.94
N SER A 6 18.33 -6.98 33.85
CA SER A 6 19.43 -6.64 34.78
C SER A 6 20.82 -6.54 34.12
N GLN A 7 20.95 -6.94 32.85
CA GLN A 7 22.22 -6.89 32.12
C GLN A 7 22.34 -5.68 31.18
N MET A 8 21.33 -4.79 31.16
CA MET A 8 21.31 -3.63 30.26
C MET A 8 21.81 -2.37 30.95
N ASP A 9 22.54 -1.53 30.21
CA ASP A 9 22.93 -0.20 30.66
C ASP A 9 21.71 0.63 31.10
N PRO A 10 21.86 1.54 32.09
CA PRO A 10 20.73 2.29 32.66
C PRO A 10 19.93 3.09 31.62
N ALA A 11 20.58 3.52 30.53
CA ALA A 11 19.91 4.20 29.41
C ALA A 11 18.98 3.26 28.63
N ASN A 12 19.42 2.02 28.40
CA ASN A 12 18.64 1.02 27.67
C ASN A 12 17.48 0.47 28.52
N GLN A 13 17.64 0.38 29.84
CA GLN A 13 16.53 0.03 30.73
C GLN A 13 15.41 1.08 30.69
N ARG A 14 15.76 2.37 30.69
CA ARG A 14 14.78 3.45 30.58
C ARG A 14 14.09 3.42 29.21
N ALA A 15 14.83 3.19 28.14
CA ALA A 15 14.26 3.07 26.79
C ALA A 15 13.29 1.88 26.69
N ALA A 16 13.67 0.71 27.24
CA ALA A 16 12.81 -0.47 27.26
C ALA A 16 11.54 -0.25 28.10
N MET A 17 11.66 0.44 29.24
CA MET A 17 10.51 0.74 30.09
C MET A 17 9.54 1.72 29.40
N VAL A 18 10.06 2.75 28.73
CA VAL A 18 9.23 3.67 27.91
C VAL A 18 8.53 2.90 26.80
N TYR A 19 9.25 2.01 26.09
CA TYR A 19 8.67 1.18 25.03
C TYR A 19 7.56 0.25 25.55
N ALA A 20 7.78 -0.40 26.69
CA ALA A 20 6.79 -1.26 27.33
C ALA A 20 5.54 -0.48 27.78
N THR A 21 5.74 0.74 28.30
CA THR A 21 4.65 1.60 28.76
C THR A 21 3.83 2.15 27.59
N VAL A 22 4.48 2.51 26.48
CA VAL A 22 3.82 2.96 25.24
C VAL A 22 3.10 1.79 24.55
N SER A 23 3.69 0.59 24.58
CA SER A 23 3.08 -0.64 24.08
C SER A 23 1.83 -1.02 24.88
N ASN A 24 1.90 -0.96 26.22
CA ASN A 24 0.75 -1.28 27.08
C ASN A 24 -0.38 -0.25 26.98
N ARG A 25 -0.07 1.03 26.70
CA ARG A 25 -1.11 2.04 26.44
C ARG A 25 -1.88 1.80 25.15
N HIS A 26 -1.35 1.03 24.20
CA HIS A 26 -2.10 0.59 23.02
C HIS A 26 -3.00 -0.63 23.26
N ASN A 27 -2.87 -1.31 24.41
CA ASN A 27 -3.58 -2.56 24.71
C ASN A 27 -4.73 -2.39 25.72
N THR A 28 -5.14 -1.16 26.07
CA THR A 28 -6.27 -0.91 26.98
C THR A 28 -7.36 -0.06 26.33
N GLY A 29 -7.73 -0.42 25.12
CA GLY A 29 -9.05 -0.14 24.56
C GLY A 29 -9.62 -1.47 24.10
N GLU A 30 -10.72 -1.90 24.69
CA GLU A 30 -11.48 -3.07 24.29
C GLU A 30 -11.84 -2.97 22.80
N GLN A 31 -11.00 -3.54 21.92
CA GLN A 31 -11.43 -3.90 20.59
C GLN A 31 -12.08 -5.27 20.70
N ALA A 32 -13.40 -5.27 20.82
CA ALA A 32 -14.18 -6.39 20.34
C ALA A 32 -13.61 -6.76 18.96
N GLN A 33 -13.02 -7.95 18.84
CA GLN A 33 -12.63 -8.54 17.56
C GLN A 33 -13.92 -8.74 16.76
N SER A 34 -14.34 -7.69 16.07
CA SER A 34 -15.31 -7.75 15.01
C SER A 34 -14.62 -8.49 13.86
N ASP A 35 -15.03 -9.72 13.58
CA ASP A 35 -14.57 -10.55 12.46
C ASP A 35 -15.02 -10.02 11.07
N GLY A 36 -15.39 -8.73 11.04
CA GLY A 36 -15.96 -8.02 9.91
C GLY A 36 -15.00 -6.96 9.36
N PRO A 37 -15.23 -6.49 8.11
CA PRO A 37 -14.43 -5.44 7.54
C PRO A 37 -14.53 -4.15 8.36
N ALA A 38 -13.42 -3.42 8.47
CA ALA A 38 -13.38 -2.17 9.21
C ALA A 38 -14.28 -1.11 8.58
N ASP A 39 -14.95 -0.32 9.41
CA ASP A 39 -15.71 0.84 8.96
C ASP A 39 -14.78 1.88 8.31
N PRO A 40 -15.23 2.57 7.25
CA PRO A 40 -14.42 3.59 6.58
C PRO A 40 -14.10 4.75 7.54
N VAL A 41 -12.82 5.08 7.65
CA VAL A 41 -12.35 6.22 8.44
C VAL A 41 -12.37 7.47 7.57
N TYR A 42 -12.99 8.55 8.06
CA TYR A 42 -13.05 9.83 7.36
C TYR A 42 -12.19 10.89 8.05
N VAL A 43 -11.29 11.53 7.31
CA VAL A 43 -10.51 12.69 7.77
C VAL A 43 -10.71 13.84 6.80
N GLY A 44 -11.26 14.96 7.28
CA GLY A 44 -11.58 16.11 6.44
C GLY A 44 -12.54 15.77 5.28
N GLY A 45 -13.51 14.88 5.52
CA GLY A 45 -14.48 14.43 4.51
C GLY A 45 -13.91 13.48 3.45
N LYS A 46 -12.69 12.96 3.64
CA LYS A 46 -12.07 11.98 2.73
C LYS A 46 -11.87 10.65 3.42
N VAL A 47 -12.17 9.57 2.71
CA VAL A 47 -11.89 8.20 3.15
C VAL A 47 -10.38 8.01 3.26
N VAL A 48 -9.93 7.59 4.42
CA VAL A 48 -8.53 7.25 4.71
C VAL A 48 -8.39 5.73 4.67
N LEU A 49 -7.48 5.27 3.82
CA LEU A 49 -7.19 3.84 3.65
C LEU A 49 -6.06 3.41 4.59
N GLY A 50 -6.21 2.20 5.14
CA GLY A 50 -5.24 1.62 6.06
C GLY A 50 -3.84 1.49 5.45
N GLU A 51 -2.83 1.61 6.30
CA GLU A 51 -1.43 1.56 5.89
C GLU A 51 -1.05 0.20 5.25
N THR A 52 -1.56 -0.90 5.81
CA THR A 52 -1.33 -2.25 5.27
C THR A 52 -1.76 -2.37 3.81
N PHE A 53 -2.96 -1.88 3.48
CA PHE A 53 -3.45 -1.87 2.10
C PHE A 53 -2.56 -1.03 1.19
N ARG A 54 -2.26 0.21 1.61
CA ARG A 54 -1.41 1.12 0.84
C ARG A 54 -0.02 0.54 0.57
N ASN A 55 0.58 -0.13 1.56
CA ASN A 55 1.88 -0.77 1.42
C ASN A 55 1.82 -2.01 0.52
N GLY A 56 0.78 -2.85 0.65
CA GLY A 56 0.54 -3.99 -0.23
C GLY A 56 0.40 -3.56 -1.69
N LEU A 57 -0.43 -2.54 -1.93
CA LEU A 57 -0.64 -1.93 -3.24
C LEU A 57 0.66 -1.41 -3.85
N LYS A 58 1.43 -0.64 -3.06
CA LYS A 58 2.73 -0.10 -3.48
C LYS A 58 3.72 -1.20 -3.86
N ASN A 59 3.82 -2.25 -3.05
CA ASN A 59 4.71 -3.38 -3.31
C ASN A 59 4.30 -4.15 -4.56
N PHE A 60 3.00 -4.39 -4.74
CA PHE A 60 2.46 -5.03 -5.94
C PHE A 60 2.78 -4.22 -7.20
N VAL A 61 2.47 -2.93 -7.20
CA VAL A 61 2.73 -2.04 -8.35
C VAL A 61 4.21 -1.99 -8.70
N ARG A 62 5.10 -1.88 -7.70
CA ARG A 62 6.56 -1.92 -7.92
C ARG A 62 7.00 -3.24 -8.55
N LYS A 63 6.54 -4.37 -8.00
CA LYS A 63 6.88 -5.70 -8.51
C LYS A 63 6.45 -5.82 -9.98
N MET A 64 5.21 -5.43 -10.29
CA MET A 64 4.70 -5.43 -11.66
C MET A 64 5.52 -4.54 -12.60
N LEU A 65 5.91 -3.35 -12.16
CA LEU A 65 6.72 -2.43 -12.97
C LEU A 65 8.13 -2.95 -13.28
N VAL A 66 8.69 -3.79 -12.41
CA VAL A 66 10.02 -4.39 -12.57
C VAL A 66 9.95 -5.71 -13.35
N GLU A 67 8.93 -6.54 -13.10
CA GLU A 67 8.85 -7.90 -13.63
C GLU A 67 8.08 -8.01 -14.95
N CYS A 68 7.20 -7.05 -15.29
CA CYS A 68 6.39 -7.16 -16.51
C CYS A 68 7.00 -6.46 -17.74
N ASN A 69 6.71 -7.04 -18.90
CA ASN A 69 7.09 -6.51 -20.21
C ASN A 69 6.40 -5.14 -20.48
N LEU A 70 6.97 -4.31 -21.37
CA LEU A 70 6.57 -2.91 -21.60
C LEU A 70 5.06 -2.67 -21.84
N GLU A 71 4.31 -3.66 -22.33
CA GLU A 71 2.85 -3.58 -22.47
C GLU A 71 2.12 -3.31 -21.13
N ALA A 72 2.70 -3.74 -20.00
CA ALA A 72 2.15 -3.46 -18.67
C ALA A 72 2.35 -2.01 -18.23
N TYR A 73 3.23 -1.24 -18.87
CA TYR A 73 3.38 0.20 -18.57
C TYR A 73 2.20 1.03 -19.05
N SER A 74 1.36 0.49 -19.94
CA SER A 74 0.25 1.22 -20.53
C SER A 74 -0.92 1.38 -19.56
N LEU A 75 -1.71 2.44 -19.77
CA LEU A 75 -2.97 2.64 -19.04
C LEU A 75 -3.99 1.57 -19.46
N SER A 76 -5.17 1.55 -18.82
CA SER A 76 -6.21 0.54 -19.11
C SER A 76 -6.53 0.40 -20.59
N ASN A 77 -6.50 1.50 -21.32
CA ASN A 77 -6.75 1.56 -22.76
C ASN A 77 -5.61 2.31 -23.45
N ASP A 78 -5.30 1.89 -24.67
CA ASP A 78 -4.55 2.73 -25.60
C ASP A 78 -5.49 3.82 -26.16
N PRO A 79 -5.17 5.13 -26.01
CA PRO A 79 -6.06 6.21 -26.41
C PRO A 79 -6.29 6.29 -27.92
N GLU A 80 -5.36 5.78 -28.74
CA GLU A 80 -5.44 5.84 -30.21
C GLU A 80 -6.26 4.68 -30.79
N SER A 81 -6.02 3.45 -30.35
CA SER A 81 -6.70 2.26 -30.85
C SER A 81 -7.97 1.88 -30.08
N LYS A 82 -8.22 2.49 -28.91
CA LYS A 82 -9.28 2.12 -27.94
C LYS A 82 -9.21 0.65 -27.49
N ILE A 83 -8.09 -0.04 -27.73
CA ILE A 83 -7.89 -1.42 -27.32
C ILE A 83 -7.66 -1.47 -25.81
N VAL A 84 -8.43 -2.32 -25.14
CA VAL A 84 -8.23 -2.61 -23.71
C VAL A 84 -6.97 -3.46 -23.55
N ILE A 85 -5.99 -2.94 -22.83
CA ILE A 85 -4.72 -3.64 -22.64
C ILE A 85 -4.91 -4.64 -21.49
N LYS A 86 -5.01 -5.92 -21.85
CA LYS A 86 -5.31 -7.02 -20.91
C LYS A 86 -4.35 -7.08 -19.72
N HIS A 87 -3.08 -6.75 -19.93
CA HIS A 87 -2.04 -6.71 -18.90
C HIS A 87 -1.68 -5.29 -18.44
N SER A 88 -2.56 -4.31 -18.64
CA SER A 88 -2.33 -2.96 -18.13
C SER A 88 -2.17 -2.98 -16.61
N LEU A 89 -1.24 -2.15 -16.11
CA LEU A 89 -0.97 -2.05 -14.68
C LEU A 89 -2.22 -1.75 -13.86
N LEU A 90 -3.13 -0.92 -14.37
CA LEU A 90 -4.40 -0.62 -13.71
C LEU A 90 -5.25 -1.88 -13.55
N ARG A 91 -5.44 -2.64 -14.64
CA ARG A 91 -6.24 -3.87 -14.62
C ARG A 91 -5.62 -4.96 -13.75
N SER A 92 -4.30 -5.15 -13.84
CA SER A 92 -3.59 -6.10 -12.97
C SER A 92 -3.67 -5.70 -11.50
N THR A 93 -3.70 -4.40 -11.19
CA THR A 93 -3.87 -3.92 -9.81
C THR A 93 -5.28 -4.14 -9.28
N HIS A 94 -6.32 -3.92 -10.11
CA HIS A 94 -7.68 -4.30 -9.74
C HIS A 94 -7.80 -5.81 -9.52
N GLN A 95 -7.23 -6.61 -10.42
CA GLN A 95 -7.19 -8.07 -10.26
C GLN A 95 -6.48 -8.47 -8.97
N TYR A 96 -5.34 -7.86 -8.63
CA TYR A 96 -4.67 -8.14 -7.36
C TYR A 96 -5.59 -7.94 -6.15
N ILE A 97 -6.36 -6.85 -6.12
CA ILE A 97 -7.32 -6.56 -5.04
C ILE A 97 -8.45 -7.59 -5.03
N ASP A 98 -8.98 -7.94 -6.21
CA ASP A 98 -10.03 -8.95 -6.35
C ASP A 98 -9.58 -10.35 -5.92
N HIS A 99 -8.29 -10.68 -6.07
CA HIS A 99 -7.71 -11.97 -5.68
C HIS A 99 -7.17 -12.00 -4.25
N LEU A 100 -7.28 -10.91 -3.47
CA LEU A 100 -7.02 -10.96 -2.04
C LEU A 100 -7.95 -11.99 -1.39
N SER A 101 -7.43 -12.74 -0.41
CA SER A 101 -8.27 -13.65 0.39
C SER A 101 -9.36 -12.87 1.11
N ASP A 102 -10.49 -13.51 1.41
CA ASP A 102 -11.59 -12.83 2.10
C ASP A 102 -11.15 -12.26 3.45
N GLN A 103 -10.28 -12.98 4.16
CA GLN A 103 -9.63 -12.48 5.38
C GLN A 103 -8.81 -11.22 5.11
N ALA A 104 -7.99 -11.20 4.05
CA ALA A 104 -7.20 -10.03 3.69
C ALA A 104 -8.09 -8.84 3.26
N LYS A 105 -9.18 -9.10 2.52
CA LYS A 105 -10.15 -8.06 2.15
C LYS A 105 -10.79 -7.44 3.39
N ARG A 106 -11.26 -8.25 4.34
CA ARG A 106 -11.83 -7.75 5.61
C ARG A 106 -10.81 -6.98 6.44
N ALA A 107 -9.56 -7.45 6.50
CA ALA A 107 -8.52 -6.81 7.29
C ALA A 107 -7.97 -5.52 6.68
N GLN A 108 -7.96 -5.40 5.36
CA GLN A 108 -7.20 -4.35 4.65
C GLN A 108 -8.10 -3.33 3.93
N LEU A 109 -9.31 -3.71 3.54
CA LEU A 109 -10.21 -2.86 2.76
C LEU A 109 -11.37 -2.37 3.63
N PRO A 110 -11.84 -1.12 3.42
CA PRO A 110 -13.01 -0.63 4.13
C PRO A 110 -14.27 -1.42 3.73
N LYS A 111 -15.20 -1.60 4.67
CA LYS A 111 -16.46 -2.34 4.47
C LYS A 111 -17.25 -1.88 3.25
N GLY A 112 -17.36 -0.57 3.03
CA GLY A 112 -18.06 0.00 1.88
C GLY A 112 -17.50 -0.44 0.52
N PHE A 113 -16.20 -0.76 0.45
CA PHE A 113 -15.56 -1.32 -0.74
C PHE A 113 -15.86 -2.81 -0.90
N VAL A 114 -15.70 -3.58 0.18
CA VAL A 114 -15.91 -5.03 0.20
C VAL A 114 -17.35 -5.37 -0.17
N ASP A 115 -18.31 -4.64 0.41
CA ASP A 115 -19.73 -4.84 0.15
C ASP A 115 -20.21 -4.21 -1.17
N LYS A 116 -19.35 -3.42 -1.84
CA LYS A 116 -19.64 -2.65 -3.07
C LYS A 116 -20.88 -1.74 -2.94
N LYS A 117 -21.14 -1.23 -1.74
CA LYS A 117 -22.35 -0.42 -1.43
C LYS A 117 -22.07 1.07 -1.28
N ASP A 118 -20.81 1.45 -1.04
CA ASP A 118 -20.45 2.84 -0.80
C ASP A 118 -19.61 3.37 -1.97
N GLU A 119 -20.24 4.17 -2.84
CA GLU A 119 -19.57 4.78 -3.98
C GLU A 119 -18.40 5.70 -3.59
N GLN A 120 -18.47 6.39 -2.45
CA GLN A 120 -17.38 7.28 -2.03
C GLN A 120 -16.15 6.49 -1.65
N VAL A 121 -16.36 5.38 -0.94
CA VAL A 121 -15.29 4.45 -0.58
C VAL A 121 -14.71 3.77 -1.81
N ILE A 122 -15.54 3.36 -2.78
CA ILE A 122 -15.08 2.80 -4.05
C ILE A 122 -14.20 3.82 -4.80
N LYS A 123 -14.69 5.05 -4.97
CA LYS A 123 -13.91 6.14 -5.61
C LYS A 123 -12.61 6.44 -4.88
N ALA A 124 -12.58 6.33 -3.55
CA ALA A 124 -11.37 6.56 -2.77
C ALA A 124 -10.32 5.45 -3.00
N VAL A 125 -10.74 4.19 -3.05
CA VAL A 125 -9.85 3.06 -3.37
C VAL A 125 -9.32 3.20 -4.81
N ASP A 126 -10.19 3.48 -5.78
CA ASP A 126 -9.79 3.68 -7.17
C ASP A 126 -8.79 4.84 -7.33
N ARG A 127 -9.04 5.95 -6.63
CA ARG A 127 -8.11 7.08 -6.60
C ARG A 127 -6.75 6.69 -6.01
N GLN A 128 -6.74 5.90 -4.93
CA GLN A 128 -5.50 5.43 -4.31
C GLN A 128 -4.72 4.51 -5.27
N ILE A 129 -5.40 3.65 -6.01
CA ILE A 129 -4.80 2.81 -7.06
C ILE A 129 -4.13 3.69 -8.11
N ALA A 130 -4.87 4.66 -8.66
CA ALA A 130 -4.36 5.54 -9.71
C ALA A 130 -3.14 6.37 -9.25
N GLU A 131 -3.20 6.97 -8.05
CA GLU A 131 -2.09 7.75 -7.49
C GLU A 131 -0.85 6.89 -7.18
N THR A 132 -1.05 5.67 -6.68
CA THR A 132 0.06 4.74 -6.42
C THR A 132 0.76 4.36 -7.72
N ILE A 133 -0.01 4.00 -8.75
CA ILE A 133 0.52 3.70 -10.09
C ILE A 133 1.30 4.89 -10.66
N LYS A 134 0.72 6.10 -10.60
CA LYS A 134 1.36 7.32 -11.11
C LYS A 134 2.67 7.60 -10.39
N THR A 135 2.67 7.50 -9.07
CA THR A 135 3.85 7.78 -8.23
C THR A 135 4.98 6.79 -8.52
N GLU A 136 4.70 5.49 -8.51
CA GLU A 136 5.71 4.46 -8.71
C GLU A 136 6.27 4.47 -10.15
N LYS A 137 5.42 4.73 -11.16
CA LYS A 137 5.88 4.97 -12.54
C LYS A 137 6.80 6.19 -12.63
N GLY A 138 6.47 7.26 -11.92
CA GLY A 138 7.28 8.48 -11.86
C GLY A 138 8.66 8.24 -11.24
N ILE A 139 8.71 7.51 -10.11
CA ILE A 139 9.95 7.12 -9.44
C ILE A 139 10.83 6.31 -10.40
N LEU A 140 10.27 5.29 -11.04
CA LEU A 140 11.04 4.42 -11.93
C LEU A 140 11.59 5.17 -13.14
N ARG A 141 10.80 6.04 -13.77
CA ARG A 141 11.28 6.93 -14.84
C ARG A 141 12.43 7.81 -14.38
N SER A 142 12.34 8.37 -13.18
CA SER A 142 13.41 9.20 -12.59
C SER A 142 14.69 8.40 -12.37
N CYS A 143 14.58 7.17 -11.85
CA CYS A 143 15.71 6.26 -11.66
C CYS A 143 16.40 5.92 -12.99
N VAL A 144 15.62 5.53 -14.02
CA VAL A 144 16.15 5.21 -15.35
C VAL A 144 16.85 6.41 -15.97
N ARG A 145 16.25 7.61 -15.89
CA ARG A 145 16.86 8.84 -16.39
C ARG A 145 18.19 9.14 -15.69
N SER A 146 18.24 8.96 -14.37
CA SER A 146 19.45 9.19 -13.57
C SER A 146 20.56 8.21 -13.94
N LEU A 147 20.21 6.93 -14.15
CA LEU A 147 21.16 5.90 -14.60
C LEU A 147 21.76 6.26 -15.96
N ILE A 148 20.93 6.65 -16.94
CA ILE A 148 21.38 7.04 -18.29
C ILE A 148 22.31 8.26 -18.24
N ILE A 149 21.98 9.28 -17.45
CA ILE A 149 22.84 10.47 -17.29
C ILE A 149 24.18 10.09 -16.68
N HIS A 150 24.17 9.21 -15.67
CA HIS A 150 25.39 8.76 -15.01
C HIS A 150 26.28 7.96 -15.97
N THR A 151 25.73 6.95 -16.66
CA THR A 151 26.50 6.15 -17.63
C THR A 151 27.01 6.99 -18.81
N SER A 152 26.25 7.99 -19.27
CA SER A 152 26.70 8.91 -20.32
C SER A 152 27.83 9.84 -19.89
N ARG A 153 28.02 10.07 -18.58
CA ARG A 153 29.11 10.88 -18.02
C ARG A 153 30.36 10.06 -17.75
N THR A 154 30.22 8.77 -17.44
CA THR A 154 31.36 7.87 -17.16
C THR A 154 32.05 7.35 -18.43
N VAL A 155 31.39 7.46 -19.60
CA VAL A 155 31.92 7.03 -20.90
C VAL A 155 32.54 8.20 -21.70
N ARG A 156 32.76 9.37 -21.08
CA ARG A 156 33.52 10.50 -21.64
C ARG A 156 34.79 10.71 -20.85
#